data_AF-A0A9R0YFE0-F1
#
_entry.id   AF-A0A9R0YFE0-F1
#
_cell.length_a   1.000
_cell.length_b   1.000
_cell.length_c   1.000
_cell.angle_alpha   90.00
_cell.angle_beta   90.00
_cell.angle_gamma   90.00
#
_symmetry.space_group_name_H-M   'P 1'
#
loop_
_entity.id
_entity.type
_entity.pdbx_description
1 polymer ?
#
loop_
_entity_poly.entity_id
_entity_poly.type
_entity_poly.pdbx_seq_one_letter_code
_entity_poly.pdbx_strand_id
1 'polypeptide(L)'
;MVTIPNSHLQHMAEFREEAQLWVAANVAPFIPATMITHVLAGDDVLSSVSPGDAAYSLVPAMRNLHAALVAAGLDGRVRVSTILSAVPLAPSRSAGVAGRVLRFLGETGSPLFLLKARASEAAADARAYDAYAAMRALGFSGIPLIAAEAEQLGLGGALVYHSYLHHAAGGGGRRSLATGTFCVALQNADPAALQAGLSWACGQGQADCSAVQPGGACYKQNNVAALASYAYNDYYQKSASTGATCSFNGTATTTATDPSSGSCVFAGR
;
A
#
# COMPACT_ATOMS: atom_id res chain seq x y z
N MET A 1 -1.23 -3.37 10.49
CA MET A 1 -0.76 -2.00 10.80
C MET A 1 -0.81 -1.81 12.30
N VAL A 2 -0.07 -0.83 12.83
CA VAL A 2 -0.17 -0.41 14.23
C VAL A 2 -0.35 1.10 14.23
N THR A 3 -1.34 1.60 14.96
CA THR A 3 -1.62 3.05 15.01
C THR A 3 -1.14 3.65 16.32
N ILE A 4 -0.61 4.86 16.22
CA ILE A 4 -0.20 5.68 17.36
C ILE A 4 -1.32 6.68 17.63
N PRO A 5 -1.88 6.72 18.84
CA PRO A 5 -2.99 7.61 19.15
C PRO A 5 -2.55 9.08 19.09
N ASN A 6 -3.49 9.98 18.77
CA ASN A 6 -3.22 11.40 18.63
C ASN A 6 -2.54 12.02 19.88
N SER A 7 -2.85 11.53 21.08
CA SER A 7 -2.28 12.00 22.36
C SER A 7 -0.77 11.76 22.48
N HIS A 8 -0.22 10.79 21.77
CA HIS A 8 1.21 10.44 21.83
C HIS A 8 2.03 11.15 20.76
N LEU A 9 1.40 11.79 19.78
CA LEU A 9 2.09 12.42 18.65
C LEU A 9 3.00 13.56 19.07
N GLN A 10 2.60 14.38 20.04
CA GLN A 10 3.43 15.49 20.51
C GLN A 10 4.74 14.98 21.14
N HIS A 11 4.66 14.01 22.03
CA HIS A 11 5.84 13.46 22.68
C HIS A 11 6.77 12.76 21.67
N MET A 12 6.20 12.02 20.70
CA MET A 12 7.00 11.43 19.62
C MET A 12 7.59 12.45 18.65
N ALA A 13 6.95 13.60 18.48
CA ALA A 13 7.47 14.71 17.68
C ALA A 13 8.68 15.38 18.35
N GLU A 14 8.60 15.57 19.67
CA GLU A 14 9.63 16.24 20.47
C GLU A 14 10.84 15.33 20.75
N PHE A 15 10.60 14.05 21.07
CA PHE A 15 11.64 13.13 21.54
C PHE A 15 11.84 11.97 20.55
N ARG A 16 12.96 12.01 19.82
CA ARG A 16 13.32 10.94 18.86
C ARG A 16 13.52 9.58 19.54
N GLU A 17 14.06 9.57 20.74
CA GLU A 17 14.28 8.35 21.53
C GLU A 17 12.96 7.65 21.88
N GLU A 18 11.89 8.41 22.11
CA GLU A 18 10.56 7.85 22.34
C GLU A 18 10.09 7.02 21.13
N ALA A 19 10.27 7.56 19.91
CA ALA A 19 9.91 6.84 18.70
C ALA A 19 10.74 5.56 18.53
N GLN A 20 12.02 5.58 18.90
CA GLN A 20 12.89 4.40 18.88
C GLN A 20 12.43 3.33 19.88
N LEU A 21 12.18 3.73 21.12
CA LEU A 21 11.69 2.83 22.17
C LEU A 21 10.33 2.25 21.80
N TRP A 22 9.43 3.07 21.26
CA TRP A 22 8.12 2.60 20.82
C TRP A 22 8.22 1.57 19.70
N VAL A 23 9.06 1.80 18.68
CA VAL A 23 9.31 0.82 17.60
C VAL A 23 9.93 -0.47 18.15
N ALA A 24 10.91 -0.35 19.04
CA ALA A 24 11.59 -1.48 19.68
C ALA A 24 10.64 -2.31 20.57
N ALA A 25 9.61 -1.70 21.14
CA ALA A 25 8.64 -2.37 21.99
C ALA A 25 7.42 -2.92 21.22
N ASN A 26 6.95 -2.22 20.20
CA ASN A 26 5.64 -2.48 19.58
C ASN A 26 5.72 -3.01 18.14
N VAL A 27 6.88 -2.95 17.48
CA VAL A 27 7.04 -3.37 16.09
C VAL A 27 8.13 -4.42 15.96
N ALA A 28 9.36 -4.10 16.33
CA ALA A 28 10.52 -4.98 16.12
C ALA A 28 10.35 -6.40 16.70
N PRO A 29 9.81 -6.61 17.92
CA PRO A 29 9.69 -7.95 18.51
C PRO A 29 8.70 -8.84 17.77
N PHE A 30 7.75 -8.25 17.04
CA PHE A 30 6.69 -8.96 16.33
C PHE A 30 7.04 -9.26 14.87
N ILE A 31 8.18 -8.77 14.38
CA ILE A 31 8.67 -9.05 13.03
C ILE A 31 9.78 -10.11 13.11
N PRO A 32 9.74 -11.17 12.28
CA PRO A 32 8.85 -11.42 11.15
C PRO A 32 7.57 -12.20 11.47
N ALA A 33 7.29 -12.51 12.74
CA ALA A 33 6.17 -13.39 13.13
C ALA A 33 4.79 -12.83 12.75
N THR A 34 4.68 -11.53 12.50
CA THR A 34 3.45 -10.83 12.13
C THR A 34 3.59 -10.10 10.79
N MET A 35 2.44 -9.80 10.15
CA MET A 35 2.36 -9.06 8.89
C MET A 35 2.21 -7.55 9.11
N ILE A 36 2.99 -6.96 10.01
CA ILE A 36 3.00 -5.49 10.17
C ILE A 36 3.68 -4.89 8.94
N THR A 37 2.94 -4.10 8.18
CA THR A 37 3.42 -3.41 6.97
C THR A 37 3.45 -1.89 7.11
N HIS A 38 2.65 -1.33 8.03
CA HIS A 38 2.51 0.10 8.22
C HIS A 38 2.39 0.47 9.69
N VAL A 39 3.03 1.58 10.07
CA VAL A 39 2.78 2.31 11.31
C VAL A 39 1.99 3.56 10.95
N LEU A 40 0.81 3.74 11.53
CA LEU A 40 -0.04 4.90 11.30
C LEU A 40 0.17 5.92 12.43
N ALA A 41 0.51 7.15 12.08
CA ALA A 41 0.62 8.25 13.01
C ALA A 41 -0.74 8.96 13.13
N GLY A 42 -1.43 8.75 14.25
CA GLY A 42 -2.73 9.34 14.53
C GLY A 42 -3.91 8.62 13.85
N ASP A 43 -5.12 8.96 14.29
CA ASP A 43 -6.37 8.30 13.88
C ASP A 43 -7.30 9.17 13.01
N ASP A 44 -7.15 10.51 13.06
CA ASP A 44 -7.78 11.47 12.14
C ASP A 44 -7.33 12.91 12.48
N VAL A 45 -6.03 13.16 12.38
CA VAL A 45 -5.39 14.33 13.00
C VAL A 45 -5.83 15.66 12.36
N LEU A 46 -6.23 15.64 11.08
CA LEU A 46 -6.58 16.85 10.32
C LEU A 46 -8.08 17.12 10.21
N SER A 47 -8.90 16.48 11.05
CA SER A 47 -10.35 16.68 11.05
C SER A 47 -10.76 18.15 11.26
N SER A 48 -11.86 18.54 10.63
CA SER A 48 -12.23 19.93 10.34
C SER A 48 -12.70 20.77 11.54
N VAL A 49 -12.80 20.21 12.75
CA VAL A 49 -13.45 20.91 13.88
C VAL A 49 -12.47 21.66 14.76
N SER A 50 -11.21 21.24 14.82
CA SER A 50 -10.08 22.00 15.37
C SER A 50 -8.85 21.12 15.22
N PRO A 51 -7.87 21.45 14.36
CA PRO A 51 -6.60 20.75 14.42
C PRO A 51 -6.01 21.03 15.80
N GLY A 52 -6.11 20.07 16.72
CA GLY A 52 -5.44 20.17 18.02
C GLY A 52 -3.93 20.26 17.82
N ASP A 53 -3.18 20.45 18.91
CA ASP A 53 -1.71 20.52 18.89
C ASP A 53 -1.05 19.31 18.19
N ALA A 54 -1.77 18.19 18.11
CA ALA A 54 -1.42 16.99 17.36
C ALA A 54 -1.16 17.24 15.85
N ALA A 55 -1.84 18.19 15.21
CA ALA A 55 -1.66 18.46 13.78
C ALA A 55 -0.28 19.01 13.44
N TYR A 56 0.25 19.91 14.27
CA TYR A 56 1.61 20.43 14.09
C TYR A 56 2.66 19.37 14.43
N SER A 57 2.33 18.46 15.36
CA SER A 57 3.20 17.36 15.79
C SER A 57 3.23 16.19 14.82
N LEU A 58 2.24 16.06 13.92
CA LEU A 58 2.10 14.91 13.03
C LEU A 58 3.34 14.66 12.17
N VAL A 59 3.79 15.65 11.40
CA VAL A 59 4.91 15.46 10.46
C VAL A 59 6.24 15.20 11.19
N PRO A 60 6.60 15.95 12.25
CA PRO A 60 7.76 15.60 13.06
C PRO A 60 7.69 14.18 13.66
N ALA A 61 6.54 13.75 14.19
CA ALA A 61 6.35 12.41 14.72
C ALA A 61 6.54 11.34 13.61
N MET A 62 5.94 11.54 12.44
CA MET A 62 6.13 10.64 11.28
C MET A 62 7.61 10.51 10.88
N ARG A 63 8.36 11.61 10.90
CA ARG A 63 9.81 11.61 10.62
C ARG A 63 10.60 10.84 11.66
N ASN A 64 10.31 11.04 12.95
CA ASN A 64 10.99 10.33 14.03
C ASN A 64 10.69 8.83 14.00
N LEU A 65 9.44 8.44 13.72
CA LEU A 65 9.05 7.04 13.54
C LEU A 65 9.75 6.39 12.34
N HIS A 66 9.84 7.10 11.22
CA HIS A 66 10.55 6.59 10.05
C HIS A 66 12.04 6.42 10.35
N ALA A 67 12.66 7.40 11.00
CA ALA A 67 14.06 7.30 11.43
C ALA A 67 14.30 6.15 12.43
N ALA A 68 13.32 5.86 13.30
CA ALA A 68 13.36 4.71 14.20
C ALA A 68 13.27 3.37 13.45
N LEU A 69 12.38 3.26 12.46
CA LEU A 69 12.28 2.07 11.60
C LEU A 69 13.55 1.85 10.78
N VAL A 70 14.15 2.90 10.22
CA VAL A 70 15.45 2.85 9.53
C VAL A 70 16.54 2.37 10.49
N ALA A 71 16.61 2.92 11.70
CA ALA A 71 17.59 2.50 12.71
C ALA A 71 17.43 1.03 13.13
N ALA A 72 16.20 0.50 13.09
CA ALA A 72 15.89 -0.90 13.35
C ALA A 72 16.06 -1.81 12.11
N GLY A 73 16.40 -1.27 10.93
CA GLY A 73 16.50 -2.03 9.69
C GLY A 73 15.15 -2.55 9.16
N LEU A 74 14.05 -1.89 9.53
CA LEU A 74 12.68 -2.30 9.21
C LEU A 74 12.03 -1.46 8.10
N ASP A 75 12.67 -0.39 7.62
CA ASP A 75 12.13 0.56 6.64
C ASP A 75 11.85 -0.05 5.26
N GLY A 76 12.51 -1.16 4.92
CA GLY A 76 12.19 -1.95 3.72
C GLY A 76 10.89 -2.76 3.81
N ARG A 77 10.37 -2.97 5.02
CA ARG A 77 9.17 -3.81 5.30
C ARG A 77 8.01 -3.01 5.88
N VAL A 78 8.31 -2.05 6.74
CA VAL A 78 7.32 -1.26 7.48
C VAL A 78 7.46 0.20 7.07
N ARG A 79 6.37 0.78 6.56
CA ARG A 79 6.32 2.20 6.18
C ARG A 79 5.51 3.02 7.19
N VAL A 80 5.84 4.31 7.31
CA VAL A 80 5.07 5.24 8.14
C VAL A 80 4.04 5.96 7.29
N SER A 81 2.79 5.94 7.72
CA SER A 81 1.70 6.69 7.11
C SER A 81 0.88 7.42 8.18
N THR A 82 -0.12 8.17 7.76
CA THR A 82 -1.23 8.65 8.59
C THR A 82 -2.55 8.18 7.98
N ILE A 83 -3.62 8.27 8.76
CA ILE A 83 -4.99 8.10 8.30
C ILE A 83 -5.75 9.41 8.47
N LEU A 84 -6.60 9.75 7.50
CA LEU A 84 -7.41 10.98 7.46
C LEU A 84 -8.84 10.69 7.03
N SER A 85 -9.82 11.38 7.58
CA SER A 85 -11.22 11.30 7.11
C SER A 85 -11.46 12.02 5.79
N ALA A 86 -10.72 13.09 5.55
CA ALA A 86 -10.68 13.81 4.29
C ALA A 86 -9.34 14.53 4.13
N VAL A 87 -8.91 14.77 2.89
CA VAL A 87 -7.77 15.64 2.61
C VAL A 87 -8.25 17.09 2.66
N PRO A 88 -7.75 17.93 3.59
CA PRO A 88 -8.16 19.32 3.67
C PRO A 88 -7.82 20.07 2.38
N LEU A 89 -8.82 20.69 1.75
CA LEU A 89 -8.65 21.53 0.58
C LEU A 89 -8.12 22.93 0.97
N ALA A 90 -7.42 23.60 0.06
CA ALA A 90 -7.15 25.02 0.21
C ALA A 90 -8.47 25.82 0.05
N PRO A 91 -8.72 26.87 0.87
CA PRO A 91 -7.83 27.51 1.84
C PRO A 91 -8.13 27.09 3.30
N SER A 92 -7.95 25.82 3.67
CA SER A 92 -8.03 25.40 5.08
C SER A 92 -6.70 25.64 5.81
N ARG A 93 -6.75 25.97 7.12
CA ARG A 93 -5.55 26.07 7.98
C ARG A 93 -4.73 24.77 7.99
N SER A 94 -5.43 23.62 7.87
CA SER A 94 -4.83 22.29 7.81
C SER A 94 -4.17 21.96 6.46
N ALA A 95 -4.41 22.73 5.39
CA ALA A 95 -3.82 22.48 4.07
C ALA A 95 -2.28 22.55 4.09
N GLY A 96 -1.69 23.44 4.91
CA GLY A 96 -0.24 23.53 5.07
C GLY A 96 0.38 22.32 5.77
N VAL A 97 -0.34 21.70 6.72
CA VAL A 97 0.08 20.44 7.34
C VAL A 97 -0.13 19.28 6.37
N ALA A 98 -1.29 19.22 5.70
CA ALA A 98 -1.59 18.22 4.69
C ALA A 98 -0.51 18.18 3.58
N GLY A 99 -0.10 19.34 3.05
CA GLY A 99 0.97 19.40 2.05
C GLY A 99 2.34 18.93 2.58
N ARG A 100 2.61 19.04 3.89
CA ARG A 100 3.83 18.48 4.50
C ARG A 100 3.74 16.97 4.71
N VAL A 101 2.56 16.46 5.08
CA VAL A 101 2.27 15.02 5.13
C VAL A 101 2.44 14.42 3.75
N LEU A 102 1.78 14.98 2.72
CA LEU A 102 1.85 14.47 1.35
C LEU A 102 3.29 14.44 0.81
N ARG A 103 4.09 15.47 1.09
CA ARG A 103 5.52 15.47 0.75
C ARG A 103 6.27 14.32 1.41
N PHE A 104 6.09 14.13 2.71
CA PHE A 104 6.71 13.03 3.45
C PHE A 104 6.31 11.66 2.87
N LEU A 105 5.03 11.47 2.54
CA LEU A 105 4.54 10.23 1.96
C LEU A 105 5.14 9.98 0.56
N GLY A 106 5.25 11.02 -0.27
CA GLY A 106 5.90 10.94 -1.57
C GLY A 106 7.39 10.61 -1.48
N GLU A 107 8.11 11.22 -0.53
CA GLU A 107 9.55 10.97 -0.29
C GLU A 107 9.81 9.55 0.24
N THR A 108 8.90 9.00 1.06
CA THR A 108 9.05 7.67 1.67
C THR A 108 8.37 6.54 0.90
N GLY A 109 7.66 6.87 -0.19
CA GLY A 109 6.89 5.91 -0.98
C GLY A 109 5.76 5.25 -0.19
N SER A 110 5.20 5.94 0.80
CA SER A 110 4.10 5.43 1.63
C SER A 110 2.75 5.89 1.07
N PRO A 111 1.70 5.05 1.09
CA PRO A 111 0.33 5.46 0.79
C PRO A 111 -0.19 6.44 1.84
N LEU A 112 -1.28 7.16 1.54
CA LEU A 112 -2.14 7.85 2.51
C LEU A 112 -3.38 6.98 2.79
N PHE A 113 -3.76 6.82 4.06
CA PHE A 113 -4.98 6.11 4.41
C PHE A 113 -6.17 7.06 4.55
N LEU A 114 -7.33 6.65 4.06
CA LEU A 114 -8.59 7.37 4.15
C LEU A 114 -9.61 6.61 5.00
N LEU A 115 -10.20 7.24 6.00
CA LEU A 115 -11.28 6.62 6.77
C LEU A 115 -12.53 6.47 5.90
N LYS A 116 -12.94 5.22 5.70
CA LYS A 116 -14.25 4.86 5.23
C LYS A 116 -15.22 4.91 6.41
N ALA A 117 -15.94 6.03 6.55
CA ALA A 117 -17.17 6.05 7.35
C ALA A 117 -18.14 5.01 6.75
N ARG A 118 -19.04 4.43 7.56
CA ARG A 118 -20.13 3.50 7.15
C ARG A 118 -21.00 4.10 6.04
N ALA A 119 -20.47 4.09 4.84
CA ALA A 119 -20.99 4.77 3.67
C ALA A 119 -20.94 3.76 2.53
N SER A 120 -21.87 3.88 1.59
CA SER A 120 -21.91 3.04 0.40
C SER A 120 -20.57 3.08 -0.35
N GLU A 121 -20.26 2.05 -1.12
CA GLU A 121 -19.05 2.01 -1.96
C GLU A 121 -18.94 3.27 -2.84
N ALA A 122 -20.06 3.74 -3.39
CA ALA A 122 -20.12 4.98 -4.17
C ALA A 122 -19.68 6.23 -3.38
N ALA A 123 -19.98 6.29 -2.09
CA ALA A 123 -19.55 7.41 -1.24
C ALA A 123 -18.05 7.30 -0.87
N ALA A 124 -17.52 6.08 -0.78
CA ALA A 124 -16.07 5.88 -0.63
C ALA A 124 -15.30 6.29 -1.90
N ASP A 125 -15.84 5.95 -3.08
CA ASP A 125 -15.28 6.34 -4.38
C ASP A 125 -15.30 7.86 -4.57
N ALA A 126 -16.40 8.52 -4.22
CA ALA A 126 -16.50 9.98 -4.26
C ALA A 126 -15.44 10.65 -3.38
N ARG A 127 -15.24 10.14 -2.15
CA ARG A 127 -14.21 10.66 -1.24
C ARG A 127 -12.80 10.43 -1.76
N ALA A 128 -12.52 9.27 -2.36
CA ALA A 128 -11.23 9.01 -2.98
C ALA A 128 -10.96 9.98 -4.13
N TYR A 129 -11.96 10.21 -4.99
CA TYR A 129 -11.87 11.18 -6.08
C TYR A 129 -11.61 12.60 -5.57
N ASP A 130 -12.36 13.05 -4.56
CA ASP A 130 -12.19 14.36 -3.94
C ASP A 130 -10.80 14.50 -3.30
N ALA A 131 -10.30 13.45 -2.65
CA ALA A 131 -8.96 13.42 -2.09
C ALA A 131 -7.88 13.54 -3.17
N TYR A 132 -7.99 12.82 -4.28
CA TYR A 132 -7.07 12.98 -5.42
C TYR A 132 -7.13 14.39 -6.03
N ALA A 133 -8.33 14.96 -6.16
CA ALA A 133 -8.49 16.33 -6.61
C ALA A 133 -7.81 17.32 -5.65
N ALA A 134 -7.95 17.12 -4.34
CA ALA A 134 -7.30 17.92 -3.32
C ALA A 134 -5.76 17.82 -3.37
N MET A 135 -5.22 16.61 -3.47
CA MET A 135 -3.78 16.41 -3.60
C MET A 135 -3.23 17.11 -4.85
N ARG A 136 -3.94 17.00 -5.99
CA ARG A 136 -3.58 17.69 -7.23
C ARG A 136 -3.60 19.21 -7.09
N ALA A 137 -4.60 19.76 -6.42
CA ALA A 137 -4.66 21.19 -6.13
C ALA A 137 -3.48 21.66 -5.25
N LEU A 138 -2.95 20.77 -4.41
CA LEU A 138 -1.75 21.01 -3.60
C LEU A 138 -0.43 20.69 -4.34
N GLY A 139 -0.48 20.29 -5.62
CA GLY A 139 0.70 20.00 -6.44
C GLY A 139 1.26 18.58 -6.27
N PHE A 140 0.51 17.64 -5.68
CA PHE A 140 0.92 16.26 -5.51
C PHE A 140 0.14 15.33 -6.44
N SER A 141 0.87 14.57 -7.27
CA SER A 141 0.35 13.48 -8.08
C SER A 141 1.21 12.23 -7.87
N GLY A 142 0.59 11.07 -7.62
CA GLY A 142 1.31 9.80 -7.46
C GLY A 142 1.41 9.24 -6.05
N ILE A 143 0.83 9.89 -5.03
CA ILE A 143 0.69 9.30 -3.69
C ILE A 143 -0.50 8.32 -3.72
N PRO A 144 -0.30 7.02 -3.42
CA PRO A 144 -1.40 6.07 -3.38
C PRO A 144 -2.36 6.37 -2.24
N LEU A 145 -3.66 6.16 -2.47
CA LEU A 145 -4.68 6.22 -1.41
C LEU A 145 -5.16 4.81 -1.04
N ILE A 146 -5.36 4.55 0.25
CA ILE A 146 -5.93 3.30 0.75
C ILE A 146 -7.14 3.64 1.62
N ALA A 147 -8.33 3.19 1.24
CA ALA A 147 -9.51 3.33 2.09
C ALA A 147 -9.49 2.27 3.21
N ALA A 148 -9.77 2.68 4.44
CA ALA A 148 -9.78 1.82 5.63
C ALA A 148 -11.08 2.00 6.43
N GLU A 149 -11.75 0.92 6.81
CA GLU A 149 -13.02 0.96 7.56
C GLU A 149 -12.80 1.18 9.07
N ALA A 150 -13.63 2.06 9.65
CA ALA A 150 -13.56 2.41 11.07
C ALA A 150 -14.20 1.36 12.01
N GLU A 151 -15.05 0.46 11.51
CA GLU A 151 -15.74 -0.53 12.36
C GLU A 151 -14.81 -1.65 12.90
N GLN A 152 -13.57 -1.67 12.41
CA GLN A 152 -12.46 -2.49 12.92
C GLN A 152 -11.46 -1.72 13.82
N LEU A 153 -11.78 -0.50 14.27
CA LEU A 153 -10.94 0.27 15.22
C LEU A 153 -11.12 -0.13 16.70
N GLY A 154 -11.78 -1.26 16.98
CA GLY A 154 -11.80 -1.85 18.31
C GLY A 154 -10.65 -2.83 18.50
N LEU A 155 -9.63 -2.45 19.28
CA LEU A 155 -8.93 -3.34 20.21
C LEU A 155 -8.71 -4.80 19.74
N GLY A 156 -7.61 -5.05 19.02
CA GLY A 156 -7.04 -6.40 18.85
C GLY A 156 -7.65 -7.25 17.73
N GLY A 157 -6.89 -7.44 16.64
CA GLY A 157 -7.19 -8.48 15.64
C GLY A 157 -6.85 -8.05 14.21
N ALA A 158 -6.31 -9.00 13.44
CA ALA A 158 -5.78 -8.82 12.09
C ALA A 158 -6.80 -8.19 11.10
N LEU A 159 -6.32 -7.25 10.29
CA LEU A 159 -7.12 -6.52 9.29
C LEU A 159 -7.09 -7.22 7.93
N VAL A 160 -8.26 -7.26 7.27
CA VAL A 160 -8.45 -7.58 5.85
C VAL A 160 -8.58 -6.25 5.10
N TYR A 161 -7.79 -6.05 4.03
CA TYR A 161 -7.71 -4.77 3.30
C TYR A 161 -8.49 -4.83 1.98
N HIS A 162 -9.22 -3.75 1.69
CA HIS A 162 -9.61 -3.35 0.34
C HIS A 162 -8.82 -2.10 -0.02
N SER A 163 -7.70 -2.22 -0.74
CA SER A 163 -6.96 -1.05 -1.21
C SER A 163 -7.30 -0.73 -2.67
N TYR A 164 -7.61 0.55 -2.92
CA TYR A 164 -8.06 1.08 -4.21
C TYR A 164 -7.01 2.05 -4.77
N LEU A 165 -6.17 1.57 -5.68
CA LEU A 165 -5.33 2.45 -6.48
C LEU A 165 -6.18 3.11 -7.57
N HIS A 166 -6.62 4.37 -7.38
CA HIS A 166 -7.12 5.15 -8.51
C HIS A 166 -5.93 5.72 -9.30
N HIS A 167 -5.66 5.14 -10.47
CA HIS A 167 -4.82 5.78 -11.47
C HIS A 167 -5.63 6.83 -12.21
N ALA A 168 -5.18 8.07 -12.12
CA ALA A 168 -5.75 9.17 -12.88
C ALA A 168 -5.03 9.30 -14.23
N ALA A 169 -5.20 8.29 -15.08
CA ALA A 169 -4.91 8.36 -16.51
C ALA A 169 -5.78 7.32 -17.23
N GLY A 170 -6.76 7.79 -18.00
CA GLY A 170 -7.55 7.11 -19.03
C GLY A 170 -7.70 5.58 -18.95
N GLY A 171 -8.90 5.12 -18.59
CA GLY A 171 -9.34 3.73 -18.77
C GLY A 171 -9.78 3.09 -17.45
N GLY A 172 -11.09 3.13 -17.19
CA GLY A 172 -11.70 2.55 -16.00
C GLY A 172 -11.53 1.03 -15.94
N GLY A 173 -10.48 0.60 -15.26
CA GLY A 173 -10.29 -0.79 -14.83
C GLY A 173 -10.03 -0.82 -13.34
N ARG A 174 -11.02 -1.29 -12.57
CA ARG A 174 -10.88 -1.65 -11.15
C ARG A 174 -9.70 -2.62 -11.00
N ARG A 175 -8.63 -2.26 -10.28
CA ARG A 175 -7.58 -3.21 -9.87
C ARG A 175 -7.52 -3.25 -8.34
N SER A 176 -8.24 -4.22 -7.79
CA SER A 176 -8.31 -4.54 -6.37
C SER A 176 -6.94 -5.01 -5.88
N LEU A 177 -6.42 -4.37 -4.84
CA LEU A 177 -5.36 -4.92 -3.99
C LEU A 177 -6.05 -5.51 -2.74
N ALA A 178 -6.88 -6.53 -2.98
CA ALA A 178 -7.50 -7.33 -1.94
C ALA A 178 -6.59 -8.50 -1.59
N THR A 179 -6.67 -8.92 -0.32
CA THR A 179 -6.42 -10.30 0.08
C THR A 179 -6.97 -11.24 -0.97
N GLY A 180 -6.08 -11.88 -1.70
CA GLY A 180 -6.43 -12.68 -2.86
C GLY A 180 -5.43 -13.78 -3.07
N THR A 181 -5.90 -14.84 -3.71
CA THR A 181 -5.01 -15.92 -4.13
C THR A 181 -4.25 -15.43 -5.36
N PHE A 182 -2.96 -15.17 -5.20
CA PHE A 182 -2.05 -14.82 -6.28
C PHE A 182 -1.45 -16.08 -6.89
N CYS A 183 -1.16 -16.04 -8.19
CA CYS A 183 -0.42 -17.11 -8.85
C CYS A 183 1.03 -16.69 -9.09
N VAL A 184 1.98 -17.33 -8.40
CA VAL A 184 3.40 -16.99 -8.47
C VAL A 184 4.23 -18.16 -9.00
N ALA A 185 5.32 -17.85 -9.70
CA ALA A 185 6.25 -18.86 -10.16
C ALA A 185 7.07 -19.42 -8.98
N LEU A 186 7.40 -20.71 -9.04
CA LEU A 186 8.30 -21.36 -8.11
C LEU A 186 9.75 -20.89 -8.37
N GLN A 187 10.45 -20.46 -7.33
CA GLN A 187 11.83 -19.97 -7.44
C GLN A 187 12.83 -21.05 -7.91
N ASN A 188 12.51 -22.33 -7.70
CA ASN A 188 13.34 -23.48 -8.08
C ASN A 188 12.82 -24.23 -9.32
N ALA A 189 11.86 -23.67 -10.06
CA ALA A 189 11.39 -24.29 -11.30
C ALA A 189 12.44 -24.17 -12.41
N ASP A 190 12.39 -25.10 -13.36
CA ASP A 190 13.27 -25.10 -14.53
C ASP A 190 13.14 -23.76 -15.30
N PRO A 191 14.24 -23.00 -15.51
CA PRO A 191 14.20 -21.72 -16.21
C PRO A 191 13.66 -21.79 -17.63
N ALA A 192 13.89 -22.89 -18.35
CA ALA A 192 13.35 -23.11 -19.69
C ALA A 192 11.83 -23.34 -19.64
N ALA A 193 11.35 -24.08 -18.64
CA ALA A 193 9.92 -24.27 -18.42
C ALA A 193 9.22 -22.97 -17.99
N LEU A 194 9.87 -22.15 -17.15
CA LEU A 194 9.39 -20.82 -16.78
C LEU A 194 9.33 -19.87 -17.99
N GLN A 195 10.35 -19.89 -18.85
CA GLN A 195 10.36 -19.06 -20.06
C GLN A 195 9.26 -19.49 -21.04
N ALA A 196 9.04 -20.79 -21.20
CA ALA A 196 7.96 -21.33 -22.02
C ALA A 196 6.58 -20.93 -21.48
N GLY A 197 6.37 -21.05 -20.16
CA GLY A 197 5.14 -20.64 -19.52
C GLY A 197 4.91 -19.13 -19.60
N LEU A 198 5.94 -18.30 -19.38
CA LEU A 198 5.87 -16.85 -19.54
C LEU A 198 5.44 -16.48 -20.97
N SER A 199 6.08 -17.09 -21.97
CA SER A 199 5.77 -16.86 -23.39
C SER A 199 4.33 -17.25 -23.72
N TRP A 200 3.86 -18.38 -23.17
CA TRP A 200 2.47 -18.82 -23.34
C TRP A 200 1.48 -17.87 -22.68
N ALA A 201 1.74 -17.45 -21.43
CA ALA A 201 0.87 -16.55 -20.68
C ALA A 201 0.68 -15.21 -21.43
N CYS A 202 1.77 -14.61 -21.91
CA CYS A 202 1.73 -13.36 -22.66
C CYS A 202 1.14 -13.51 -24.08
N GLY A 203 1.24 -14.70 -24.68
CA GLY A 203 0.71 -15.00 -26.01
C GLY A 203 -0.72 -15.53 -25.93
N GLN A 204 -0.84 -16.85 -25.89
CA GLN A 204 -2.14 -17.55 -25.92
C GLN A 204 -2.98 -17.31 -24.66
N GLY A 205 -2.34 -17.14 -23.50
CA GLY A 205 -3.01 -16.83 -22.24
C GLY A 205 -3.59 -15.41 -22.19
N GLN A 206 -3.20 -14.52 -23.11
CA GLN A 206 -3.64 -13.12 -23.13
C GLN A 206 -3.40 -12.35 -21.82
N ALA A 207 -2.34 -12.72 -21.09
CA ALA A 207 -1.85 -11.94 -19.96
C ALA A 207 -1.31 -10.59 -20.44
N ASP A 208 -1.53 -9.54 -19.64
CA ASP A 208 -1.00 -8.20 -19.86
C ASP A 208 0.47 -8.17 -19.43
N CYS A 209 1.37 -8.47 -20.35
CA CYS A 209 2.81 -8.51 -20.08
C CYS A 209 3.53 -7.18 -20.33
N SER A 210 2.81 -6.07 -20.44
CA SER A 210 3.41 -4.73 -20.67
C SER A 210 4.35 -4.32 -19.53
N ALA A 211 3.98 -4.62 -18.28
CA ALA A 211 4.76 -4.27 -17.11
C ALA A 211 6.06 -5.07 -16.94
N VAL A 212 6.18 -6.23 -17.59
CA VAL A 212 7.37 -7.11 -17.54
C VAL A 212 8.26 -6.98 -18.77
N GLN A 213 7.96 -6.08 -19.71
CA GLN A 213 8.87 -5.75 -20.79
C GLN A 213 10.05 -4.91 -20.30
N PRO A 214 11.20 -4.88 -21.00
CA PRO A 214 12.31 -4.00 -20.67
C PRO A 214 11.86 -2.55 -20.45
N GLY A 215 12.16 -1.99 -19.27
CA GLY A 215 11.72 -0.65 -18.86
C GLY A 215 10.34 -0.58 -18.18
N GLY A 216 9.62 -1.69 -18.10
CA GLY A 216 8.35 -1.80 -17.38
C GLY A 216 8.51 -1.85 -15.86
N ALA A 217 7.43 -1.53 -15.14
CA ALA A 217 7.43 -1.42 -13.67
C ALA A 217 7.76 -2.73 -12.93
N CYS A 218 7.48 -3.88 -13.55
CA CYS A 218 7.75 -5.22 -13.04
C CYS A 218 8.97 -5.89 -13.69
N TYR A 219 9.73 -5.16 -14.51
CA TYR A 219 10.89 -5.72 -15.16
C TYR A 219 12.01 -6.00 -14.15
N LYS A 220 12.45 -7.26 -14.11
CA LYS A 220 13.63 -7.70 -13.34
C LYS A 220 14.60 -8.37 -14.30
N GLN A 221 15.73 -7.70 -14.54
CA GLN A 221 16.77 -8.21 -15.42
C GLN A 221 17.27 -9.58 -14.92
N ASN A 222 17.38 -10.54 -15.84
CA ASN A 222 17.85 -11.91 -15.58
C ASN A 222 17.04 -12.72 -14.53
N ASN A 223 15.81 -12.32 -14.22
CA ASN A 223 14.96 -13.05 -13.28
C ASN A 223 13.65 -13.50 -13.95
N VAL A 224 13.72 -14.62 -14.67
CA VAL A 224 12.57 -15.19 -15.39
C VAL A 224 11.45 -15.58 -14.44
N ALA A 225 11.77 -16.04 -13.22
CA ALA A 225 10.75 -16.36 -12.21
C ALA A 225 9.93 -15.14 -11.79
N ALA A 226 10.56 -13.98 -11.62
CA ALA A 226 9.86 -12.73 -11.31
C ALA A 226 8.98 -12.25 -12.48
N LEU A 227 9.49 -12.31 -13.71
CA LEU A 227 8.73 -11.94 -14.91
C LEU A 227 7.54 -12.91 -15.12
N ALA A 228 7.78 -14.22 -14.98
CA ALA A 228 6.76 -15.26 -15.07
C ALA A 228 5.69 -15.11 -14.00
N SER A 229 6.07 -14.80 -12.74
CA SER A 229 5.10 -14.62 -11.65
C SER A 229 4.07 -13.55 -11.98
N TYR A 230 4.49 -12.42 -12.54
CA TYR A 230 3.57 -11.34 -12.90
C TYR A 230 2.62 -11.77 -14.02
N ALA A 231 3.14 -12.39 -15.09
CA ALA A 231 2.33 -12.87 -16.21
C ALA A 231 1.36 -13.98 -15.80
N TYR A 232 1.81 -14.90 -14.93
CA TYR A 232 1.01 -16.00 -14.41
C TYR A 232 -0.15 -15.49 -13.56
N ASN A 233 0.13 -14.51 -12.71
CA ASN A 233 -0.90 -13.89 -11.91
C ASN A 233 -1.93 -13.18 -12.77
N ASP A 234 -1.53 -12.36 -13.75
CA ASP A 234 -2.50 -11.65 -14.60
C ASP A 234 -3.40 -12.62 -15.39
N TYR A 235 -2.84 -13.68 -15.96
CA TYR A 235 -3.62 -14.76 -16.58
C TYR A 235 -4.59 -15.40 -15.58
N TYR A 236 -4.08 -15.81 -14.41
CA TYR A 236 -4.87 -16.49 -13.39
C TYR A 236 -6.03 -15.60 -12.92
N GLN A 237 -5.79 -14.31 -12.69
CA GLN A 237 -6.85 -13.38 -12.32
C GLN A 237 -7.89 -13.22 -13.44
N LYS A 238 -7.51 -13.25 -14.72
CA LYS A 238 -8.49 -13.15 -15.81
C LYS A 238 -9.30 -14.43 -16.01
N SER A 239 -8.67 -15.59 -15.85
CA SER A 239 -9.23 -16.88 -16.25
C SER A 239 -9.69 -17.78 -15.09
N ALA A 240 -9.49 -17.38 -13.83
CA ALA A 240 -9.95 -18.18 -12.67
C ALA A 240 -11.47 -18.40 -12.67
N SER A 241 -12.27 -17.41 -13.11
CA SER A 241 -13.73 -17.55 -13.21
C SER A 241 -14.18 -18.56 -14.26
N THR A 242 -13.30 -18.94 -15.19
CA THR A 242 -13.55 -19.97 -16.21
C THR A 242 -12.85 -21.30 -15.88
N GLY A 243 -12.40 -21.48 -14.63
CA GLY A 243 -11.79 -22.72 -14.15
C GLY A 243 -10.29 -22.85 -14.39
N ALA A 244 -9.57 -21.76 -14.71
CA ALA A 244 -8.11 -21.82 -14.83
C ALA A 244 -7.46 -22.14 -13.48
N THR A 245 -6.38 -22.92 -13.52
CA THR A 245 -5.60 -23.29 -12.34
C THR A 245 -4.21 -22.66 -12.37
N CYS A 246 -3.68 -22.33 -11.20
CA CYS A 246 -2.31 -21.85 -11.06
C CYS A 246 -1.33 -23.04 -11.02
N SER A 247 -1.09 -23.64 -12.19
CA SER A 247 -0.15 -24.76 -12.33
C SER A 247 0.98 -24.44 -13.30
N PHE A 248 0.67 -23.90 -14.48
CA PHE A 248 1.66 -23.60 -15.53
C PHE A 248 2.66 -24.75 -15.75
N ASN A 249 2.12 -25.95 -15.94
CA ASN A 249 2.87 -27.20 -16.06
C ASN A 249 3.77 -27.51 -14.84
N GLY A 250 3.29 -27.20 -13.62
CA GLY A 250 4.02 -27.44 -12.37
C GLY A 250 5.06 -26.37 -12.02
N THR A 251 5.10 -25.25 -12.75
CA THR A 251 6.06 -24.16 -12.49
C THR A 251 5.51 -23.03 -11.62
N ALA A 252 4.23 -23.08 -11.26
CA ALA A 252 3.55 -22.06 -10.48
C ALA A 252 2.80 -22.64 -9.28
N THR A 253 2.56 -21.79 -8.29
CA THR A 253 1.74 -22.12 -7.12
C THR A 253 0.93 -20.92 -6.67
N THR A 254 -0.18 -21.19 -5.98
CA THR A 254 -0.98 -20.15 -5.38
C THR A 254 -0.37 -19.67 -4.06
N THR A 255 -0.48 -18.37 -3.78
CA THR A 255 -0.07 -17.78 -2.51
C THR A 255 -1.09 -16.75 -2.05
N ALA A 256 -1.30 -16.68 -0.74
CA ALA A 256 -2.08 -15.60 -0.13
C ALA A 256 -1.21 -14.36 0.19
N THR A 257 0.11 -14.47 0.03
CA THR A 257 1.04 -13.37 0.22
C THR A 257 1.14 -12.55 -1.05
N ASP A 258 0.79 -11.27 -0.98
CA ASP A 258 0.92 -10.33 -2.10
C ASP A 258 2.40 -10.19 -2.52
N PRO A 259 2.76 -10.58 -3.76
CA PRO A 259 4.12 -10.48 -4.28
C PRO A 259 4.47 -9.08 -4.83
N SER A 260 3.55 -8.11 -4.73
CA SER A 260 3.78 -6.72 -5.16
C SER A 260 4.97 -6.07 -4.44
N SER A 261 5.80 -5.34 -5.18
CA SER A 261 6.94 -4.61 -4.61
C SER A 261 7.27 -3.34 -5.41
N GLY A 262 7.46 -2.22 -4.72
CA GLY A 262 7.75 -0.92 -5.35
C GLY A 262 6.64 -0.48 -6.30
N SER A 263 7.00 -0.21 -7.56
CA SER A 263 6.06 0.10 -8.64
C SER A 263 5.46 -1.14 -9.31
N CYS A 264 5.93 -2.34 -8.99
CA CYS A 264 5.41 -3.58 -9.52
C CYS A 264 4.23 -4.07 -8.68
N VAL A 265 3.02 -4.01 -9.25
CA VAL A 265 1.77 -4.32 -8.54
C VAL A 265 1.05 -5.49 -9.21
N PHE A 266 0.81 -6.54 -8.44
CA PHE A 266 0.06 -7.72 -8.86
C PHE A 266 -1.43 -7.49 -8.64
N ALA A 267 -2.26 -7.92 -9.59
CA ALA A 267 -3.71 -7.90 -9.41
C ALA A 267 -4.13 -9.00 -8.40
N GLY A 268 -4.93 -8.64 -7.39
CA GLY A 268 -5.56 -9.59 -6.46
C GLY A 268 -7.07 -9.65 -6.68
N ARG A 269 -7.67 -10.84 -6.64
CA ARG A 269 -9.12 -11.03 -6.48
C ARG A 269 -9.47 -11.28 -5.04
#